data_AF-A0A934QM12-F1
#
_entry.id   AF-A0A934QM12-F1
#
_cell.length_a   1.000
_cell.length_b   1.000
_cell.length_c   1.000
_cell.angle_alpha   90.00
_cell.angle_beta   90.00
_cell.angle_gamma   90.00
#
_symmetry.space_group_name_H-M   'P 1'
#
loop_
_entity.id
_entity.type
_entity.pdbx_description
1 polymer ?
#
loop_
_entity_poly.entity_id
_entity_poly.type
_entity_poly.pdbx_seq_one_letter_code
_entity_poly.pdbx_strand_id
1 'polypeptide(L)'
;MPARSRTGLDRAALRADLRAALPDATAALALTGAIFLFLYVRVRAATSDTLAVMPFLADANEYWMYWLCQAFGWSALLWAWLTTMLGLLRSGPGPRRLPVSAARLERWHRSTSLTTIALMFAHAAFFFAEQVRSNEDGLGPVGRVWRAFVDSFVPGGYASGTGQVAILLGLIALYLAIPLGLLYYFRAGTGARMWRALHRFVLVVYVLSAWHTLLYGTNVWFDGWPRTTLWLLQLPVALVLLARLLEPARRAEKSSGASPRTRVLRGVAITATLAVIAAIVAVVVTGRDGGRTPDVPSAPMSVTADMVWVGLVVFAVAVAVTVLVVRTSAARTPERARRDRSTTTG
;
A
#
# COMPACT_ATOMS: atom_id res chain seq x y z
N MET A 1 -37.13 -3.77 17.06
CA MET A 1 -35.80 -3.81 16.39
C MET A 1 -35.32 -2.38 16.20
N PRO A 2 -34.22 -1.93 16.84
CA PRO A 2 -33.77 -0.56 16.67
C PRO A 2 -33.25 -0.33 15.25
N ALA A 3 -33.73 0.74 14.62
CA ALA A 3 -33.38 1.15 13.27
C ALA A 3 -31.86 1.36 13.16
N ARG A 4 -31.19 0.45 12.44
CA ARG A 4 -29.79 0.65 12.07
C ARG A 4 -29.70 1.89 11.19
N SER A 5 -29.00 2.91 11.69
CA SER A 5 -28.60 4.10 10.93
C SER A 5 -28.10 3.68 9.55
N ARG A 6 -28.82 4.09 8.50
CA ARG A 6 -28.56 3.74 7.09
C ARG A 6 -27.31 4.43 6.52
N THR A 7 -26.56 5.17 7.32
CA THR A 7 -25.40 5.97 6.89
C THR A 7 -24.20 5.88 7.83
N GLY A 8 -24.31 5.17 8.96
CA GLY A 8 -23.34 5.23 10.05
C GLY A 8 -22.10 4.33 9.91
N LEU A 9 -20.98 4.81 10.45
CA LEU A 9 -19.80 4.02 10.79
C LEU A 9 -20.19 2.85 11.72
N ASP A 10 -19.82 1.63 11.36
CA ASP A 10 -19.97 0.44 12.21
C ASP A 10 -18.90 0.45 13.33
N ARG A 11 -19.14 1.29 14.34
CA ARG A 11 -18.25 1.48 15.49
C ARG A 11 -18.06 0.17 16.28
N ALA A 12 -19.06 -0.70 16.31
CA ALA A 12 -18.98 -1.97 17.02
C ALA A 12 -18.01 -2.92 16.31
N ALA A 13 -18.11 -3.05 14.99
CA ALA A 13 -17.15 -3.81 14.20
C ALA A 13 -15.73 -3.23 14.29
N LEU A 14 -15.57 -1.90 14.21
CA LEU A 14 -14.27 -1.25 14.35
C LEU A 14 -13.62 -1.54 15.70
N ARG A 15 -14.37 -1.40 16.81
CA ARG A 15 -13.86 -1.72 18.15
C ARG A 15 -13.48 -3.20 18.29
N ALA A 16 -14.28 -4.10 17.73
CA ALA A 16 -13.99 -5.53 17.76
C ALA A 16 -12.71 -5.86 16.98
N ASP A 17 -12.56 -5.30 15.78
CA ASP A 17 -11.38 -5.51 14.94
C ASP A 17 -10.12 -4.86 15.54
N LEU A 18 -10.24 -3.68 16.18
CA LEU A 18 -9.13 -3.05 16.92
C LEU A 18 -8.64 -3.92 18.08
N ARG A 19 -9.56 -4.52 18.85
CA ARG A 19 -9.17 -5.47 19.92
C ARG A 19 -8.53 -6.72 19.34
N ALA A 20 -9.07 -7.24 18.23
CA ALA A 20 -8.52 -8.39 17.54
C ALA A 20 -7.18 -8.10 16.84
N ALA A 21 -6.85 -6.82 16.62
CA ALA A 21 -5.57 -6.39 16.08
C ALA A 21 -4.46 -6.33 17.15
N LEU A 22 -4.78 -6.40 18.46
CA LEU A 22 -3.77 -6.30 19.50
C LEU A 22 -2.64 -7.34 19.36
N PRO A 23 -2.91 -8.65 19.17
CA PRO A 23 -1.81 -9.63 19.02
C PRO A 23 -0.97 -9.36 17.76
N ASP A 24 -1.62 -8.92 16.67
CA ASP A 24 -0.98 -8.59 15.41
C ASP A 24 -0.08 -7.35 15.54
N ALA A 25 -0.58 -6.28 16.18
CA ALA A 25 0.15 -5.07 16.48
C ALA A 25 1.31 -5.32 17.45
N THR A 26 1.13 -6.18 18.46
CA THR A 26 2.21 -6.59 19.36
C THR A 26 3.32 -7.30 18.59
N ALA A 27 2.98 -8.23 17.69
CA ALA A 27 3.95 -8.89 16.83
C ALA A 27 4.68 -7.89 15.91
N ALA A 28 3.94 -6.92 15.36
CA ALA A 28 4.52 -5.85 14.55
C ALA A 28 5.51 -4.98 15.33
N LEU A 29 5.15 -4.58 16.55
CA LEU A 29 6.01 -3.75 17.40
C LEU A 29 7.24 -4.53 17.88
N ALA A 30 7.09 -5.82 18.20
CA ALA A 30 8.22 -6.68 18.54
C ALA A 30 9.22 -6.78 17.37
N LEU A 31 8.72 -7.01 16.15
CA LEU A 31 9.58 -7.01 14.96
C LEU A 31 10.20 -5.63 14.71
N THR A 32 9.43 -4.55 14.88
CA THR A 32 9.92 -3.18 14.74
C THR A 32 11.07 -2.92 15.71
N GLY A 33 10.96 -3.36 16.97
CA GLY A 33 12.03 -3.28 17.95
C GLY A 33 13.28 -4.08 17.55
N ALA A 34 13.10 -5.28 16.99
CA ALA A 34 14.21 -6.09 16.48
C ALA A 34 14.91 -5.43 15.28
N ILE A 35 14.14 -4.87 14.33
CA ILE A 35 14.69 -4.13 13.19
C ILE A 35 15.41 -2.87 13.67
N PHE A 36 14.83 -2.11 14.61
CA PHE A 36 15.47 -0.95 15.21
C PHE A 36 16.82 -1.33 15.83
N LEU A 37 16.87 -2.37 16.66
CA LEU A 37 18.11 -2.83 17.28
C LEU A 37 19.15 -3.23 16.23
N PHE A 38 18.73 -3.96 15.20
CA PHE A 38 19.60 -4.36 14.09
C PHE A 38 20.20 -3.14 13.38
N LEU A 39 19.37 -2.16 12.99
CA LEU A 39 19.83 -0.94 12.33
C LEU A 39 20.76 -0.13 13.23
N TYR A 40 20.38 0.06 14.50
CA TYR A 40 21.14 0.80 15.48
C TYR A 40 22.53 0.18 15.70
N VAL A 41 22.63 -1.14 15.87
CA VAL A 41 23.91 -1.84 16.03
C VAL A 41 24.79 -1.71 14.77
N ARG A 42 24.20 -1.83 13.57
CA ARG A 42 24.96 -1.67 12.32
C ARG A 42 25.52 -0.26 12.15
N VAL A 43 24.75 0.76 12.51
CA VAL A 43 25.21 2.16 12.48
C VAL A 43 26.35 2.37 13.48
N ARG A 44 26.18 1.89 14.72
CA ARG A 44 27.26 1.94 15.73
C ARG A 44 28.55 1.23 15.31
N ALA A 45 28.42 0.15 14.55
CA ALA A 45 29.54 -0.60 14.01
C ALA A 45 30.08 0.00 12.69
N ALA A 46 29.54 1.12 12.20
CA ALA A 46 29.88 1.74 10.92
C ALA A 46 29.74 0.79 9.70
N THR A 47 28.83 -0.18 9.78
CA THR A 47 28.59 -1.18 8.72
C THR A 47 27.30 -0.96 7.94
N SER A 48 26.57 0.13 8.21
CA SER A 48 25.30 0.43 7.53
C SER A 48 25.54 1.20 6.24
N ASP A 49 24.96 0.73 5.14
CA ASP A 49 24.99 1.42 3.83
C ASP A 49 24.36 2.83 3.90
N THR A 50 23.50 3.07 4.91
CA THR A 50 22.94 4.40 5.16
C THR A 50 24.04 5.44 5.41
N LEU A 51 25.16 5.05 6.02
CA LEU A 51 26.26 5.98 6.32
C LEU A 51 27.02 6.42 5.07
N ALA A 52 27.00 5.62 4.01
CA ALA A 52 27.56 6.03 2.71
C ALA A 52 26.67 7.07 2.01
N VAL A 53 25.36 7.07 2.28
CA VAL A 53 24.38 7.96 1.63
C VAL A 53 24.13 9.22 2.47
N MET A 54 24.08 9.06 3.78
CA MET A 54 23.73 10.10 4.77
C MET A 54 24.75 10.06 5.91
N PRO A 55 26.00 10.48 5.67
CA PRO A 55 27.09 10.36 6.66
C PRO A 55 26.85 11.18 7.93
N PHE A 56 26.05 12.24 7.86
CA PHE A 56 25.65 13.03 9.03
C PHE A 56 24.84 12.23 10.05
N LEU A 57 24.26 11.08 9.67
CA LEU A 57 23.55 10.17 10.56
C LEU A 57 24.48 9.20 11.32
N ALA A 58 25.81 9.39 11.28
CA ALA A 58 26.76 8.46 11.90
C ALA A 58 26.57 8.25 13.41
N ASP A 59 26.03 9.25 14.13
CA ASP A 59 25.72 9.09 15.55
C ASP A 59 24.37 8.37 15.75
N ALA A 60 24.44 7.09 16.08
CA ALA A 60 23.26 6.27 16.35
C ALA A 60 22.41 6.78 17.53
N ASN A 61 23.04 7.41 18.54
CA ASN A 61 22.35 7.92 19.73
C ASN A 61 21.66 9.24 19.44
N GLU A 62 22.31 10.10 18.65
CA GLU A 62 21.71 11.38 18.26
C GLU A 62 20.49 11.15 17.35
N TYR A 63 20.62 10.27 16.35
CA TYR A 63 19.61 10.02 15.33
C TYR A 63 18.72 8.80 15.61
N TRP A 64 18.53 8.43 16.88
CA TRP A 64 17.73 7.25 17.26
C TRP A 64 16.30 7.28 16.72
N MET A 65 15.69 8.47 16.60
CA MET A 65 14.33 8.64 16.06
C MET A 65 14.29 8.37 14.57
N TYR A 66 15.35 8.70 13.83
CA TYR A 66 15.51 8.32 12.42
C TYR A 66 15.58 6.79 12.26
N TRP A 67 16.35 6.10 13.12
CA TRP A 67 16.45 4.63 13.06
C TRP A 67 15.14 3.95 13.41
N LEU A 68 14.39 4.53 14.35
CA LEU A 68 13.06 4.05 14.69
C LEU A 68 12.05 4.31 13.56
N CYS A 69 12.12 5.48 12.90
CA CYS A 69 11.39 5.76 11.67
C CYS A 69 11.66 4.70 10.61
N GLN A 70 12.93 4.38 10.32
CA GLN A 70 13.31 3.33 9.37
C GLN A 70 12.73 1.96 9.76
N ALA A 71 12.81 1.59 11.04
CA ALA A 71 12.24 0.35 11.53
C ALA A 71 10.72 0.26 11.32
N PHE A 72 9.99 1.35 11.61
CA PHE A 72 8.56 1.43 11.29
C PHE A 72 8.29 1.31 9.79
N GLY A 73 9.12 1.92 8.94
CA GLY A 73 9.01 1.83 7.48
C GLY A 73 9.14 0.39 6.97
N TRP A 74 10.15 -0.34 7.44
CA TRP A 74 10.36 -1.76 7.09
C TRP A 74 9.22 -2.66 7.59
N SER A 75 8.79 -2.47 8.84
CA SER A 75 7.64 -3.19 9.39
C SER A 75 6.36 -2.89 8.62
N ALA A 76 6.12 -1.62 8.27
CA ALA A 76 4.96 -1.21 7.49
C ALA A 76 4.94 -1.87 6.10
N LEU A 77 6.08 -1.93 5.41
CA LEU A 77 6.19 -2.60 4.11
C LEU A 77 5.90 -4.10 4.23
N LEU A 78 6.46 -4.77 5.23
CA LEU A 78 6.21 -6.20 5.47
C LEU A 78 4.73 -6.46 5.78
N TRP A 79 4.13 -5.66 6.65
CA TRP A 79 2.69 -5.78 6.97
C TRP A 79 1.80 -5.46 5.76
N ALA A 80 2.20 -4.49 4.92
CA ALA A 80 1.53 -4.19 3.66
C ALA A 80 1.62 -5.37 2.68
N TRP A 81 2.77 -6.04 2.60
CA TRP A 81 2.93 -7.27 1.82
C TRP A 81 2.03 -8.38 2.34
N LEU A 82 2.05 -8.64 3.66
CA LEU A 82 1.23 -9.67 4.31
C LEU A 82 -0.26 -9.43 4.09
N THR A 83 -0.77 -8.23 4.36
CA THR A 83 -2.18 -7.92 4.19
C THR A 83 -2.63 -8.00 2.73
N THR A 84 -1.76 -7.62 1.78
CA THR A 84 -2.04 -7.76 0.34
C THR A 84 -2.18 -9.22 -0.05
N MET A 85 -1.26 -10.08 0.40
CA MET A 85 -1.32 -11.52 0.19
C MET A 85 -2.61 -12.11 0.77
N LEU A 86 -2.97 -11.76 2.01
CA LEU A 86 -4.21 -12.21 2.65
C LEU A 86 -5.46 -11.77 1.86
N GLY A 87 -5.49 -10.51 1.39
CA GLY A 87 -6.58 -9.96 0.59
C GLY A 87 -6.74 -10.65 -0.77
N LEU A 88 -5.62 -10.95 -1.45
CA LEU A 88 -5.62 -11.67 -2.73
C LEU A 88 -6.07 -13.13 -2.56
N LEU A 89 -5.53 -13.85 -1.56
CA LEU A 89 -5.92 -15.23 -1.24
C LEU A 89 -7.39 -15.34 -0.88
N ARG A 90 -7.93 -14.37 -0.13
CA ARG A 90 -9.34 -14.30 0.25
C ARG A 90 -10.28 -14.06 -0.94
N SER A 91 -9.78 -13.38 -1.98
CA SER A 91 -10.58 -12.92 -3.13
C SER A 91 -10.61 -13.88 -4.32
N GLY A 92 -9.76 -14.93 -4.32
CA GLY A 92 -9.71 -15.95 -5.37
C GLY A 92 -10.61 -17.18 -5.09
N PRO A 93 -10.57 -18.21 -5.96
CA PRO A 93 -11.25 -19.49 -5.75
C PRO A 93 -10.84 -20.23 -4.46
N GLY A 94 -9.82 -19.72 -3.76
CA GLY A 94 -9.13 -20.42 -2.70
C GLY A 94 -8.34 -21.60 -3.28
N PRO A 95 -7.08 -21.81 -2.89
CA PRO A 95 -6.48 -23.12 -3.09
C PRO A 95 -7.42 -24.14 -2.44
N ARG A 96 -7.85 -25.17 -3.18
CA ARG A 96 -8.72 -26.27 -2.69
C ARG A 96 -8.22 -26.91 -1.38
N ARG A 97 -6.98 -26.62 -0.97
CA ARG A 97 -6.25 -27.21 0.15
C ARG A 97 -5.76 -26.22 1.20
N LEU A 98 -6.14 -24.93 1.20
CA LEU A 98 -5.74 -24.07 2.33
C LEU A 98 -6.42 -24.55 3.62
N PRO A 99 -5.67 -24.85 4.69
CA PRO A 99 -6.24 -25.32 5.95
C PRO A 99 -6.96 -24.21 6.74
N VAL A 100 -7.06 -23.01 6.18
CA VAL A 100 -7.56 -21.80 6.83
C VAL A 100 -8.89 -21.38 6.22
N SER A 101 -9.93 -21.22 7.04
CA SER A 101 -11.24 -20.78 6.57
C SER A 101 -11.21 -19.34 6.04
N ALA A 102 -12.06 -19.05 5.05
CA ALA A 102 -12.18 -17.71 4.48
C ALA A 102 -12.52 -16.63 5.54
N ALA A 103 -13.32 -16.98 6.56
CA ALA A 103 -13.65 -16.08 7.65
C ALA A 103 -12.44 -15.76 8.54
N ARG A 104 -11.52 -16.71 8.73
CA ARG A 104 -10.27 -16.48 9.48
C ARG A 104 -9.31 -15.61 8.67
N LEU A 105 -9.14 -15.88 7.38
CA LEU A 105 -8.34 -15.02 6.48
C LEU A 105 -8.87 -13.58 6.45
N GLU A 106 -10.19 -13.40 6.41
CA GLU A 106 -10.81 -12.08 6.44
C GLU A 106 -10.60 -11.34 7.78
N ARG A 107 -10.56 -12.05 8.91
CA ARG A 107 -10.17 -11.45 10.19
C ARG A 107 -8.71 -11.01 10.18
N TRP A 108 -7.81 -11.89 9.77
CA TRP A 108 -6.37 -11.56 9.68
C TRP A 108 -6.12 -10.39 8.75
N HIS A 109 -6.74 -10.36 7.57
CA HIS A 109 -6.63 -9.24 6.63
C HIS A 109 -7.10 -7.91 7.24
N ARG A 110 -8.20 -7.90 7.99
CA ARG A 110 -8.69 -6.67 8.66
C ARG A 110 -7.76 -6.20 9.76
N SER A 111 -7.30 -7.11 10.63
CA SER A 111 -6.35 -6.79 11.70
C SER A 111 -5.02 -6.26 11.13
N THR A 112 -4.40 -7.02 10.21
CA THR A 112 -3.14 -6.64 9.57
C THR A 112 -3.24 -5.33 8.79
N SER A 113 -4.39 -5.03 8.17
CA SER A 113 -4.60 -3.74 7.50
C SER A 113 -4.62 -2.56 8.48
N LEU A 114 -5.27 -2.71 9.63
CA LEU A 114 -5.27 -1.65 10.67
C LEU A 114 -3.85 -1.44 11.21
N THR A 115 -3.13 -2.52 11.49
CA THR A 115 -1.73 -2.46 11.93
C THR A 115 -0.85 -1.81 10.86
N THR A 116 -1.04 -2.14 9.58
CA THR A 116 -0.30 -1.52 8.47
C THR A 116 -0.48 -0.01 8.46
N ILE A 117 -1.73 0.49 8.56
CA ILE A 117 -2.01 1.94 8.59
C ILE A 117 -1.33 2.59 9.81
N ALA A 118 -1.39 1.94 10.98
CA ALA A 118 -0.74 2.45 12.18
C ALA A 118 0.79 2.51 12.04
N LEU A 119 1.42 1.49 11.47
CA LEU A 119 2.87 1.48 11.21
C LEU A 119 3.28 2.55 10.18
N MET A 120 2.52 2.72 9.10
CA MET A 120 2.77 3.78 8.11
C MET A 120 2.66 5.16 8.73
N PHE A 121 1.66 5.39 9.59
CA PHE A 121 1.52 6.65 10.31
C PHE A 121 2.66 6.85 11.31
N ALA A 122 3.04 5.83 12.08
CA ALA A 122 4.16 5.90 13.02
C ALA A 122 5.49 6.20 12.29
N HIS A 123 5.72 5.59 11.13
CA HIS A 123 6.85 5.89 10.26
C HIS A 123 6.92 7.39 9.91
N ALA A 124 5.83 7.96 9.39
CA ALA A 124 5.75 9.39 9.06
C ALA A 124 5.88 10.29 10.32
N ALA A 125 5.28 9.87 11.44
CA ALA A 125 5.33 10.62 12.69
C ALA A 125 6.74 10.66 13.31
N PHE A 126 7.51 9.56 13.24
CA PHE A 126 8.90 9.55 13.70
C PHE A 126 9.82 10.33 12.76
N PHE A 127 9.55 10.32 11.44
CA PHE A 127 10.25 11.21 10.51
C PHE A 127 9.99 12.68 10.84
N PHE A 128 8.73 13.05 11.06
CA PHE A 128 8.35 14.38 11.52
C PHE A 128 9.06 14.77 12.81
N ALA A 129 9.05 13.90 13.81
CA ALA A 129 9.63 14.19 15.10
C ALA A 129 11.16 14.34 15.01
N GLU A 130 11.81 13.58 14.13
CA GLU A 130 13.23 13.74 13.79
C GLU A 130 13.51 15.08 13.10
N GLN A 131 12.70 15.47 12.10
CA GLN A 131 12.83 16.79 11.45
C GLN A 131 12.64 17.94 12.43
N VAL A 132 11.69 17.80 13.37
CA VAL A 132 11.53 18.76 14.46
C VAL A 132 12.83 18.80 15.26
N ARG A 133 13.36 17.66 15.72
CA ARG A 133 14.57 17.58 16.55
C ARG A 133 15.83 18.13 15.86
N SER A 134 16.09 17.75 14.62
CA SER A 134 17.29 18.13 13.86
C SER A 134 17.32 19.64 13.57
N ASN A 135 16.18 20.20 13.15
CA ASN A 135 16.03 21.64 12.85
C ASN A 135 17.20 22.19 11.99
N GLU A 136 17.49 21.51 10.89
CA GLU A 136 18.61 21.83 9.99
C GLU A 136 18.59 23.31 9.52
N ASP A 137 17.39 23.86 9.35
CA ASP A 137 17.17 25.25 8.91
C ASP A 137 17.36 26.29 10.04
N GLY A 138 17.68 25.89 11.27
CA GLY A 138 17.91 26.80 12.41
C GLY A 138 16.70 27.63 12.82
N LEU A 139 15.48 27.15 12.54
CA LEU A 139 14.25 27.90 12.74
C LEU A 139 13.85 28.00 14.22
N GLY A 140 13.08 29.03 14.54
CA GLY A 140 12.43 29.15 15.85
C GLY A 140 11.38 28.04 16.11
N PRO A 141 10.84 27.92 17.34
CA PRO A 141 9.99 26.80 17.75
C PRO A 141 8.77 26.54 16.85
N VAL A 142 8.10 27.60 16.40
CA VAL A 142 6.94 27.47 15.49
C VAL A 142 7.40 27.10 14.08
N GLY A 143 8.47 27.75 13.60
CA GLY A 143 9.03 27.52 12.28
C GLY A 143 9.51 26.08 12.09
N ARG A 144 10.25 25.52 13.07
CA ARG A 144 10.76 24.13 12.99
C ARG A 144 9.64 23.10 12.95
N VAL A 145 8.57 23.29 13.73
CA VAL A 145 7.41 22.39 13.75
C VAL A 145 6.65 22.46 12.43
N TRP A 146 6.43 23.68 11.91
CA TRP A 146 5.75 23.86 10.63
C TRP A 146 6.55 23.28 9.47
N ARG A 147 7.86 23.55 9.42
CA ARG A 147 8.75 23.01 8.38
C ARG A 147 8.75 21.49 8.40
N ALA A 148 8.93 20.88 9.57
CA ALA A 148 8.86 19.42 9.73
C ALA A 148 7.51 18.85 9.28
N PHE A 149 6.40 19.54 9.56
CA PHE A 149 5.07 19.13 9.12
C PHE A 149 4.96 19.15 7.58
N VAL A 150 5.44 20.23 6.94
CA VAL A 150 5.45 20.34 5.47
C VAL A 150 6.28 19.20 4.85
N ASP A 151 7.47 18.96 5.38
CA ASP A 151 8.38 17.92 4.89
C ASP A 151 7.84 16.49 5.09
N SER A 152 7.03 16.26 6.12
CA SER A 152 6.63 14.90 6.54
C SER A 152 5.17 14.56 6.28
N PHE A 153 4.30 15.54 6.01
CA PHE A 153 2.86 15.33 5.85
C PHE A 153 2.25 16.07 4.66
N VAL A 154 2.90 17.08 4.07
CA VAL A 154 2.33 17.78 2.92
C VAL A 154 2.84 17.14 1.62
N PRO A 155 1.96 16.53 0.79
CA PRO A 155 2.39 15.96 -0.49
C PRO A 155 3.08 17.00 -1.37
N GLY A 156 4.34 16.75 -1.74
CA GLY A 156 5.16 17.69 -2.51
C GLY A 156 5.84 18.79 -1.69
N GLY A 157 5.73 18.76 -0.36
CA GLY A 157 6.37 19.74 0.54
C GLY A 157 7.88 19.51 0.73
N TYR A 158 8.33 18.26 0.63
CA TYR A 158 9.76 17.92 0.75
C TYR A 158 10.53 18.36 -0.49
N ALA A 159 11.60 19.13 -0.29
CA ALA A 159 12.21 19.91 -1.36
C ALA A 159 13.52 19.35 -1.94
N SER A 160 14.09 18.26 -1.41
CA SER A 160 15.46 17.84 -1.79
C SER A 160 15.56 16.45 -2.43
N GLY A 161 16.49 16.34 -3.38
CA GLY A 161 16.98 15.10 -3.97
C GLY A 161 15.90 14.12 -4.43
N THR A 162 16.18 12.82 -4.26
CA THR A 162 15.22 11.72 -4.54
C THR A 162 14.00 11.76 -3.60
N GLY A 163 14.11 12.45 -2.46
CA GLY A 163 13.05 12.57 -1.46
C GLY A 163 11.81 13.27 -2.00
N GLN A 164 11.98 14.24 -2.92
CA GLN A 164 10.87 14.95 -3.58
C GLN A 164 9.81 13.98 -4.15
N VAL A 165 10.26 12.94 -4.84
CA VAL A 165 9.39 11.94 -5.47
C VAL A 165 9.02 10.84 -4.49
N ALA A 166 10.00 10.32 -3.75
CA ALA A 166 9.76 9.17 -2.91
C ALA A 166 8.83 9.50 -1.73
N ILE A 167 9.05 10.60 -1.02
CA ILE A 167 8.19 11.03 0.10
C ILE A 167 6.78 11.35 -0.42
N LEU A 168 6.66 11.98 -1.60
CA LEU A 168 5.37 12.19 -2.26
C LEU A 168 4.61 10.87 -2.47
N LEU A 169 5.28 9.83 -2.98
CA LEU A 169 4.65 8.51 -3.15
C LEU A 169 4.24 7.88 -1.81
N GLY A 170 5.10 7.96 -0.78
CA GLY A 170 4.79 7.47 0.57
C GLY A 170 3.59 8.18 1.19
N LEU A 171 3.49 9.50 1.02
CA LEU A 171 2.35 10.30 1.47
C LEU A 171 1.07 9.95 0.74
N ILE A 172 1.11 9.82 -0.58
CA ILE A 172 -0.06 9.37 -1.36
C ILE A 172 -0.49 7.98 -0.89
N ALA A 173 0.46 7.06 -0.66
CA ALA A 173 0.15 5.72 -0.15
C ALA A 173 -0.55 5.79 1.21
N LEU A 174 -0.01 6.56 2.18
CA LEU A 174 -0.62 6.76 3.50
C LEU A 174 -2.03 7.35 3.40
N TYR A 175 -2.18 8.42 2.61
CA TYR A 175 -3.46 9.11 2.43
C TYR A 175 -4.51 8.28 1.69
N LEU A 176 -4.11 7.34 0.84
CA LEU A 176 -5.02 6.39 0.20
C LEU A 176 -5.35 5.20 1.12
N ALA A 177 -4.38 4.75 1.93
CA ALA A 177 -4.55 3.62 2.84
C ALA A 177 -5.66 3.87 3.87
N ILE A 178 -5.73 5.08 4.42
CA ILE A 178 -6.73 5.47 5.43
C ILE A 178 -8.17 5.32 4.89
N PRO A 179 -8.60 6.04 3.84
CA PRO A 179 -9.97 5.94 3.35
C PRO A 179 -10.26 4.56 2.75
N LEU A 180 -9.36 3.95 1.97
CA LEU A 180 -9.62 2.66 1.31
C LEU A 180 -9.64 1.48 2.29
N GLY A 181 -8.83 1.54 3.34
CA GLY A 181 -8.80 0.54 4.42
C GLY A 181 -9.99 0.66 5.36
N LEU A 182 -10.31 1.88 5.80
CA LEU A 182 -11.43 2.12 6.73
C LEU A 182 -12.80 2.07 6.08
N LEU A 183 -12.88 2.08 4.74
CA LEU A 183 -14.14 1.99 3.98
C LEU A 183 -15.00 0.77 4.38
N TYR A 184 -14.38 -0.32 4.83
CA TYR A 184 -15.09 -1.50 5.33
C TYR A 184 -16.08 -1.16 6.45
N TYR A 185 -15.72 -0.24 7.36
CA TYR A 185 -16.59 0.15 8.48
C TYR A 185 -17.73 1.07 8.05
N PHE A 186 -17.70 1.61 6.83
CA PHE A 186 -18.78 2.40 6.23
C PHE A 186 -19.63 1.57 5.25
N ARG A 187 -19.39 0.26 5.14
CA ARG A 187 -20.03 -0.61 4.13
C ARG A 187 -21.56 -0.66 4.22
N ALA A 188 -22.13 -0.37 5.40
CA ALA A 188 -23.58 -0.31 5.59
C ALA A 188 -24.23 0.80 4.76
N GLY A 189 -23.57 1.96 4.65
CA GLY A 189 -24.02 3.09 3.83
C GLY A 189 -23.59 2.99 2.37
N THR A 190 -22.35 2.54 2.09
CA THR A 190 -21.84 2.48 0.70
C THR A 190 -22.37 1.29 -0.09
N GLY A 191 -22.77 0.21 0.60
CA GLY A 191 -23.17 -1.05 0.00
C GLY A 191 -21.98 -1.92 -0.41
N ALA A 192 -22.18 -3.24 -0.37
CA ALA A 192 -21.12 -4.24 -0.59
C ALA A 192 -20.55 -4.22 -2.02
N ARG A 193 -21.32 -3.76 -3.02
CA ARG A 193 -20.84 -3.65 -4.41
C ARG A 193 -19.86 -2.49 -4.57
N MET A 194 -20.20 -1.31 -4.05
CA MET A 194 -19.33 -0.13 -4.09
C MET A 194 -18.05 -0.36 -3.28
N TRP A 195 -18.18 -0.87 -2.06
CA TRP A 195 -17.03 -1.19 -1.21
C TRP A 195 -16.03 -2.09 -1.93
N ARG A 196 -16.47 -3.21 -2.53
CA ARG A 196 -15.58 -4.10 -3.28
C ARG A 196 -14.93 -3.43 -4.49
N ALA A 197 -15.65 -2.53 -5.17
CA ALA A 197 -15.12 -1.84 -6.35
C ALA A 197 -14.01 -0.87 -5.95
N LEU A 198 -14.24 -0.07 -4.90
CA LEU A 198 -13.27 0.89 -4.38
C LEU A 198 -12.07 0.19 -3.72
N HIS A 199 -12.32 -0.86 -2.93
CA HIS A 199 -11.26 -1.57 -2.21
C HIS A 199 -10.26 -2.26 -3.16
N ARG A 200 -10.61 -2.54 -4.43
CA ARG A 200 -9.65 -3.05 -5.43
C ARG A 200 -8.49 -2.09 -5.68
N PHE A 201 -8.70 -0.79 -5.50
CA PHE A 201 -7.66 0.21 -5.65
C PHE A 201 -6.64 0.20 -4.50
N VAL A 202 -6.87 -0.56 -3.42
CA VAL A 202 -5.89 -0.72 -2.33
C VAL A 202 -4.58 -1.34 -2.83
N LEU A 203 -4.60 -2.09 -3.94
CA LEU A 203 -3.37 -2.61 -4.55
C LEU A 203 -2.42 -1.48 -4.98
N VAL A 204 -2.96 -0.31 -5.36
CA VAL A 204 -2.13 0.87 -5.68
C VAL A 204 -1.37 1.36 -4.46
N VAL A 205 -1.97 1.31 -3.26
CA VAL A 205 -1.28 1.64 -2.00
C VAL A 205 -0.04 0.77 -1.83
N TYR A 206 -0.17 -0.55 -2.04
CA TYR A 206 0.95 -1.47 -1.94
C TYR A 206 2.06 -1.17 -2.95
N VAL A 207 1.70 -0.93 -4.22
CA VAL A 207 2.66 -0.58 -5.27
C VAL A 207 3.40 0.72 -4.94
N LEU A 208 2.68 1.76 -4.50
CA LEU A 208 3.27 3.03 -4.10
C LEU A 208 4.21 2.86 -2.90
N SER A 209 3.84 2.06 -1.90
CA SER A 209 4.70 1.77 -0.74
C SER A 209 5.98 1.04 -1.16
N ALA A 210 5.89 0.00 -2.00
CA ALA A 210 7.06 -0.72 -2.49
C ALA A 210 7.98 0.20 -3.32
N TRP A 211 7.40 1.04 -4.18
CA TRP A 211 8.16 2.00 -4.98
C TRP A 211 8.82 3.09 -4.14
N HIS A 212 8.12 3.61 -3.14
CA HIS A 212 8.68 4.53 -2.14
C HIS A 212 9.93 3.93 -1.48
N THR A 213 9.85 2.68 -1.01
CA THR A 213 11.01 1.99 -0.41
C THR A 213 12.14 1.78 -1.40
N LEU A 214 11.85 1.37 -2.64
CA LEU A 214 12.89 1.21 -3.66
C LEU A 214 13.56 2.54 -4.05
N LEU A 215 12.87 3.68 -3.93
CA LEU A 215 13.49 4.97 -4.25
C LEU A 215 14.30 5.55 -3.08
N TYR A 216 13.87 5.34 -1.83
CA TYR A 216 14.37 6.09 -0.67
C TYR A 216 14.75 5.25 0.55
N GLY A 217 14.65 3.93 0.46
CA GLY A 217 15.19 3.03 1.46
C GLY A 217 16.71 3.04 1.39
N THR A 218 17.38 3.69 2.34
CA THR A 218 18.83 3.79 2.38
C THR A 218 19.53 2.43 2.48
N ASN A 219 18.88 1.44 3.09
CA ASN A 219 19.35 0.05 3.17
C ASN A 219 19.19 -0.75 1.85
N VAL A 220 18.57 -0.15 0.82
CA VAL A 220 18.39 -0.73 -0.53
C VAL A 220 18.74 0.30 -1.61
N TRP A 221 19.59 1.26 -1.26
CA TRP A 221 19.97 2.38 -2.12
C TRP A 221 20.88 1.96 -3.27
N PHE A 222 21.80 1.05 -2.97
CA PHE A 222 22.75 0.50 -3.94
C PHE A 222 22.22 -0.79 -4.57
N ASP A 223 22.79 -1.15 -5.71
CA ASP A 223 22.56 -2.45 -6.33
C ASP A 223 23.00 -3.57 -5.37
N GLY A 224 22.28 -4.69 -5.34
CA GLY A 224 22.71 -5.87 -4.60
C GLY A 224 21.62 -6.64 -3.89
N TRP A 225 22.03 -7.60 -3.07
CA TRP A 225 21.13 -8.62 -2.53
C TRP A 225 19.94 -8.08 -1.72
N PRO A 226 20.03 -7.00 -0.89
CA PRO A 226 18.86 -6.51 -0.15
C PRO A 226 17.77 -5.98 -1.09
N ARG A 227 18.19 -5.25 -2.12
CA ARG A 227 17.31 -4.67 -3.13
C ARG A 227 16.76 -5.72 -4.08
N THR A 228 17.60 -6.65 -4.55
CA THR A 228 17.19 -7.81 -5.34
C THR A 228 16.18 -8.68 -4.58
N THR A 229 16.34 -8.85 -3.27
CA THR A 229 15.37 -9.56 -2.42
C THR A 229 14.02 -8.85 -2.38
N LEU A 230 14.01 -7.52 -2.29
CA LEU A 230 12.77 -6.75 -2.39
C LEU A 230 12.04 -6.96 -3.71
N TRP A 231 12.77 -7.05 -4.83
CA TRP A 231 12.17 -7.38 -6.13
C TRP A 231 11.58 -8.80 -6.14
N LEU A 232 12.31 -9.79 -5.63
CA LEU A 232 11.83 -11.17 -5.54
C LEU A 232 10.55 -11.29 -4.70
N LEU A 233 10.41 -10.53 -3.62
CA LEU A 233 9.21 -10.51 -2.78
C LEU A 233 7.95 -10.03 -3.53
N GLN A 234 8.10 -9.37 -4.68
CA GLN A 234 6.96 -8.97 -5.52
C GLN A 234 6.40 -10.14 -6.32
N LEU A 235 7.19 -11.19 -6.60
CA LEU A 235 6.75 -12.34 -7.39
C LEU A 235 5.55 -13.07 -6.76
N PRO A 236 5.54 -13.42 -5.46
CA PRO A 236 4.36 -14.03 -4.83
C PRO A 236 3.08 -13.20 -5.01
N VAL A 237 3.18 -11.87 -4.86
CA VAL A 237 2.03 -10.96 -5.03
C VAL A 237 1.52 -11.00 -6.48
N ALA A 238 2.43 -10.87 -7.45
CA ALA A 238 2.09 -10.89 -8.87
C ALA A 238 1.53 -12.25 -9.32
N LEU A 239 2.08 -13.36 -8.83
CA LEU A 239 1.62 -14.72 -9.15
C LEU A 239 0.23 -15.01 -8.59
N VAL A 240 -0.06 -14.61 -7.34
CA VAL A 240 -1.40 -14.77 -6.77
C VAL A 240 -2.41 -13.86 -7.48
N LEU A 241 -2.00 -12.64 -7.84
CA LEU A 241 -2.82 -11.74 -8.66
C LEU A 241 -3.13 -12.36 -10.03
N LEU A 242 -2.13 -12.92 -10.71
CA LEU A 242 -2.30 -13.61 -11.99
C LEU A 242 -3.24 -14.80 -11.86
N ALA A 243 -3.05 -15.66 -10.86
CA ALA A 243 -3.93 -16.80 -10.61
C ALA A 243 -5.40 -16.35 -10.43
N ARG A 244 -5.63 -15.26 -9.69
CA ARG A 244 -6.96 -14.67 -9.53
C ARG A 244 -7.52 -14.11 -10.85
N LEU A 245 -6.69 -13.51 -11.68
CA LEU A 245 -7.10 -13.00 -12.99
C LEU A 245 -7.38 -14.14 -13.96
N LEU A 246 -6.76 -15.31 -13.83
CA LEU A 246 -7.00 -16.50 -14.65
C LEU A 246 -8.23 -17.30 -14.19
N GLU A 247 -8.49 -17.34 -12.88
CA GLU A 247 -9.63 -18.05 -12.30
C GLU A 247 -10.50 -17.12 -11.43
N PRO A 248 -11.48 -16.41 -12.01
CA PRO A 248 -12.37 -15.55 -11.24
C PRO A 248 -13.26 -16.37 -10.32
N ALA A 249 -13.36 -15.95 -9.06
CA ALA A 249 -14.08 -16.68 -8.04
C ALA A 249 -15.60 -16.72 -8.27
N ARG A 250 -16.19 -15.71 -8.92
CA ARG A 250 -17.65 -15.56 -9.03
C ARG A 250 -18.17 -16.00 -10.39
N ARG A 251 -19.32 -16.71 -10.42
CA ARG A 251 -20.01 -17.09 -11.68
C ARG A 251 -20.29 -15.91 -12.61
N ALA A 252 -20.62 -14.73 -12.06
CA ALA A 252 -20.81 -13.50 -12.83
C ALA A 252 -19.53 -12.95 -13.49
N GLU A 253 -18.36 -13.41 -13.04
CA GLU A 253 -17.03 -13.09 -13.59
C GLU A 253 -16.51 -14.23 -14.49
N LYS A 254 -17.16 -15.40 -14.45
CA LYS A 254 -16.91 -16.54 -15.34
C LYS A 254 -17.58 -16.27 -16.69
N SER A 255 -16.85 -16.57 -17.76
CA SER A 255 -17.01 -16.09 -19.13
C SER A 255 -18.34 -16.34 -19.85
N SER A 256 -19.32 -17.05 -19.26
CA SER A 256 -20.59 -17.36 -19.94
C SER A 256 -21.58 -16.19 -20.04
N GLY A 257 -21.28 -15.04 -19.43
CA GLY A 257 -22.11 -13.82 -19.51
C GLY A 257 -21.36 -12.49 -19.41
N ALA A 258 -20.03 -12.50 -19.57
CA ALA A 258 -19.20 -11.30 -19.45
C ALA A 258 -19.26 -10.45 -20.72
N SER A 259 -19.51 -9.14 -20.56
CA SER A 259 -19.50 -8.20 -21.70
C SER A 259 -18.14 -8.22 -22.42
N PRO A 260 -18.08 -7.92 -23.73
CA PRO A 260 -16.83 -7.86 -24.48
C PRO A 260 -15.78 -6.95 -23.82
N ARG A 261 -16.21 -5.81 -23.28
CA ARG A 261 -15.35 -4.88 -22.54
C ARG A 261 -14.68 -5.52 -21.32
N THR A 262 -15.42 -6.30 -20.53
CA THR A 262 -14.87 -7.00 -19.36
C THR A 262 -13.81 -8.03 -19.77
N ARG A 263 -14.00 -8.71 -20.91
CA ARG A 263 -13.01 -9.66 -21.45
C ARG A 263 -11.73 -8.94 -21.87
N VAL A 264 -11.84 -7.82 -22.59
CA VAL A 264 -10.68 -7.00 -23.01
C VAL A 264 -9.93 -6.48 -21.79
N LEU A 265 -10.61 -5.85 -20.82
CA LEU A 265 -9.95 -5.33 -19.60
C LEU A 265 -9.25 -6.42 -18.81
N ARG A 266 -9.83 -7.62 -18.76
CA ARG A 266 -9.20 -8.78 -18.12
C ARG A 266 -7.97 -9.26 -18.88
N GLY A 267 -8.03 -9.32 -20.21
CA GLY A 267 -6.87 -9.62 -21.06
C GLY A 267 -5.73 -8.64 -20.81
N VAL A 268 -6.03 -7.33 -20.83
CA VAL A 268 -5.06 -6.27 -20.51
C VAL A 268 -4.44 -6.47 -19.12
N ALA A 269 -5.25 -6.74 -18.09
CA ALA A 269 -4.75 -6.97 -16.74
C ALA A 269 -3.85 -8.22 -16.63
N ILE A 270 -4.18 -9.30 -17.33
CA ILE A 270 -3.35 -10.52 -17.40
C ILE A 270 -2.02 -10.20 -18.07
N THR A 271 -2.04 -9.58 -19.25
CA THR A 271 -0.84 -9.20 -19.99
C THR A 271 0.05 -8.26 -19.18
N ALA A 272 -0.54 -7.25 -18.53
CA ALA A 272 0.20 -6.34 -17.66
C ALA A 272 0.85 -7.08 -16.47
N THR A 273 0.12 -8.01 -15.85
CA THR A 273 0.67 -8.80 -14.73
C THR A 273 1.81 -9.71 -15.19
N LEU A 274 1.69 -10.34 -16.35
CA LEU A 274 2.75 -11.15 -16.95
C LEU A 274 3.99 -10.31 -17.30
N ALA A 275 3.78 -9.11 -17.85
CA ALA A 275 4.87 -8.18 -18.13
C ALA A 275 5.61 -7.75 -16.85
N VAL A 276 4.88 -7.49 -15.76
CA VAL A 276 5.48 -7.20 -14.44
C VAL A 276 6.30 -8.38 -13.94
N ILE A 277 5.79 -9.61 -14.03
CA ILE A 277 6.54 -10.83 -13.65
C ILE A 277 7.81 -10.95 -14.48
N ALA A 278 7.72 -10.80 -15.80
CA ALA A 278 8.87 -10.87 -16.70
C ALA A 278 9.91 -9.78 -16.39
N ALA A 279 9.47 -8.56 -16.10
CA ALA A 279 10.34 -7.46 -15.71
C ALA A 279 11.07 -7.74 -14.39
N ILE A 280 10.37 -8.27 -13.37
CA ILE A 280 11.00 -8.66 -12.10
C ILE A 280 12.05 -9.75 -12.32
N VAL A 281 11.73 -10.78 -13.11
CA VAL A 281 12.68 -11.85 -13.44
C VAL A 281 13.89 -11.29 -14.18
N ALA A 282 13.68 -10.41 -15.17
CA ALA A 282 14.78 -9.77 -15.91
C ALA A 282 15.67 -8.93 -14.98
N VAL A 283 15.09 -8.14 -14.09
CA VAL A 283 15.81 -7.38 -13.07
C VAL A 283 16.71 -8.29 -12.23
N VAL A 284 16.15 -9.37 -11.69
CA VAL A 284 16.88 -10.31 -10.82
C VAL A 284 17.99 -11.04 -11.58
N VAL A 285 17.70 -11.54 -12.79
CA VAL A 285 18.67 -12.32 -13.59
C VAL A 285 19.81 -11.44 -14.10
N THR A 286 19.52 -10.19 -14.48
CA THR A 286 20.55 -9.27 -14.99
C THR A 286 21.36 -8.59 -13.89
N GLY A 287 20.89 -8.65 -12.64
CA GLY A 287 21.46 -7.89 -11.52
C GLY A 287 21.24 -6.38 -11.62
N ARG A 288 20.50 -5.89 -12.64
CA ARG A 288 20.18 -4.47 -12.80
C ARG A 288 18.89 -4.15 -12.05
N ASP A 289 18.97 -4.13 -10.73
CA ASP A 289 17.82 -3.90 -9.86
C ASP A 289 17.46 -2.42 -9.67
N GLY A 290 18.15 -1.53 -10.39
CA GLY A 290 17.91 -0.10 -10.44
C GLY A 290 18.38 0.61 -9.17
N GLY A 291 19.29 -0.03 -8.42
CA GLY A 291 20.07 0.63 -7.40
C GLY A 291 21.12 1.53 -8.03
N ARG A 292 21.87 2.21 -7.18
CA ARG A 292 23.03 3.00 -7.60
C ARG A 292 24.28 2.15 -7.49
N THR A 293 25.23 2.37 -8.38
CA THR A 293 26.58 1.86 -8.21
C THR A 293 27.37 2.86 -7.34
N PRO A 294 28.08 2.42 -6.29
CA PRO A 294 28.94 3.28 -5.51
C PRO A 294 29.91 4.07 -6.40
N ASP A 295 30.15 5.33 -6.05
CA ASP A 295 31.11 6.24 -6.72
C ASP A 295 30.81 6.56 -8.19
N VAL A 296 29.68 6.10 -8.74
CA VAL A 296 29.21 6.44 -10.08
C VAL A 296 28.13 7.53 -9.98
N PRO A 297 28.24 8.64 -10.75
CA PRO A 297 27.19 9.65 -10.82
C PRO A 297 25.84 9.01 -11.15
N SER A 298 24.84 9.31 -10.32
CA SER A 298 23.48 8.80 -10.55
C SER A 298 22.90 9.38 -11.84
N ALA A 299 22.22 8.54 -12.61
CA ALA A 299 21.38 9.01 -13.72
C ALA A 299 20.32 10.00 -13.21
N PRO A 300 19.86 10.95 -14.05
CA PRO A 300 18.77 11.83 -13.70
C PRO A 300 17.51 11.03 -13.34
N MET A 301 16.66 11.59 -12.47
CA MET A 301 15.42 10.93 -12.07
C MET A 301 14.53 10.68 -13.30
N SER A 302 14.20 9.41 -13.55
CA SER A 302 13.29 9.03 -14.63
C SER A 302 11.82 9.33 -14.32
N VAL A 303 11.50 9.51 -13.04
CA VAL A 303 10.17 9.87 -12.53
C VAL A 303 10.27 11.21 -11.84
N THR A 304 9.43 12.17 -12.24
CA THR A 304 9.34 13.50 -11.61
C THR A 304 8.08 13.63 -10.75
N ALA A 305 8.04 14.63 -9.88
CA ALA A 305 6.84 14.92 -9.07
C ALA A 305 5.61 15.19 -9.94
N ASP A 306 5.77 15.90 -11.07
CA ASP A 306 4.69 16.18 -12.01
C ASP A 306 4.10 14.90 -12.60
N MET A 307 4.95 13.92 -12.95
CA MET A 307 4.48 12.61 -13.42
C MET A 307 3.64 11.89 -12.35
N VAL A 308 4.03 11.99 -11.08
CA VAL A 308 3.27 11.42 -9.96
C VAL A 308 1.91 12.12 -9.81
N TRP A 309 1.88 13.45 -9.90
CA TRP A 309 0.62 14.23 -9.85
C TRP A 309 -0.32 13.90 -11.00
N VAL A 310 0.19 13.82 -12.23
CA VAL A 310 -0.59 13.39 -13.40
C VAL A 310 -1.14 11.98 -13.19
N GLY A 311 -0.30 11.06 -12.70
CA GLY A 311 -0.71 9.71 -12.35
C GLY A 311 -1.83 9.67 -11.31
N LEU A 312 -1.76 10.52 -10.28
CA LEU A 312 -2.80 10.65 -9.26
C LEU A 312 -4.12 11.18 -9.83
N VAL A 313 -4.07 12.15 -10.74
CA VAL A 313 -5.27 12.65 -11.44
C VAL A 313 -5.92 11.54 -12.27
N VAL A 314 -5.13 10.80 -13.05
CA VAL A 314 -5.64 9.65 -13.83
C VAL A 314 -6.27 8.59 -12.91
N PHE A 315 -5.61 8.30 -11.79
CA PHE A 315 -6.15 7.38 -10.78
C PHE A 315 -7.47 7.88 -10.19
N ALA A 316 -7.58 9.16 -9.82
CA ALA A 316 -8.80 9.75 -9.29
C ALA A 316 -9.96 9.67 -10.29
N VAL A 317 -9.70 9.93 -11.58
CA VAL A 317 -10.67 9.76 -12.66
C VAL A 317 -11.13 8.30 -12.76
N ALA A 318 -10.21 7.33 -12.69
CA ALA A 318 -10.55 5.91 -12.73
C ALA A 318 -11.43 5.48 -11.53
N VAL A 319 -11.17 6.03 -10.35
CA VAL A 319 -12.02 5.84 -9.15
C VAL A 319 -13.41 6.44 -9.38
N ALA A 320 -13.50 7.68 -9.86
CA ALA A 320 -14.77 8.37 -10.12
C ALA A 320 -15.62 7.62 -11.17
N VAL A 321 -15.02 7.21 -12.28
CA VAL A 321 -15.68 6.39 -13.32
C VAL A 321 -16.19 5.08 -12.72
N THR A 322 -15.40 4.42 -11.87
CA THR A 322 -15.81 3.18 -11.18
C THR A 322 -17.04 3.42 -10.31
N VAL A 323 -17.07 4.51 -9.54
CA VAL A 323 -18.22 4.89 -8.71
C VAL A 323 -19.46 5.12 -9.57
N LEU A 324 -19.34 5.86 -10.67
CA LEU A 324 -20.45 6.15 -11.59
C LEU A 324 -21.01 4.86 -12.23
N VAL A 325 -20.15 3.97 -12.70
CA VAL A 325 -20.55 2.69 -13.29
C VAL A 325 -21.28 1.80 -12.28
N VAL A 326 -20.80 1.74 -11.04
CA VAL A 326 -21.45 0.94 -9.98
C VAL A 326 -22.82 1.51 -9.61
N ARG A 327 -22.96 2.83 -9.51
CA ARG A 327 -24.23 3.50 -9.20
C ARG A 327 -25.28 3.31 -10.30
N THR A 328 -24.90 3.56 -11.56
CA THR A 328 -25.79 3.39 -12.72
C THR A 328 -26.26 1.95 -12.91
N SER A 329 -25.38 0.97 -12.65
CA SER A 329 -25.73 -0.46 -12.70
C SER A 329 -26.72 -0.88 -11.61
N ALA A 330 -26.73 -0.20 -10.46
CA ALA A 330 -27.69 -0.46 -9.39
C ALA A 330 -29.10 0.06 -9.76
N ALA A 331 -29.19 1.23 -10.40
CA ALA A 331 -30.46 1.84 -10.83
C ALA A 331 -31.21 1.02 -11.91
N ARG A 332 -30.49 0.32 -12.80
CA ARG A 332 -31.10 -0.49 -13.89
C ARG A 332 -31.69 -1.84 -13.44
N THR A 333 -31.32 -2.32 -12.26
CA THR A 333 -31.79 -3.62 -11.74
C THR A 333 -33.29 -3.64 -11.37
N PRO A 334 -33.85 -2.62 -10.67
CA PRO A 334 -35.28 -2.59 -10.35
C PRO A 334 -36.21 -2.47 -11.57
N GLU A 335 -35.78 -1.78 -12.63
CA GLU A 335 -36.58 -1.58 -13.84
C GLU A 335 -36.76 -2.88 -14.65
N ARG A 336 -35.71 -3.71 -14.72
CA ARG A 336 -35.76 -5.03 -15.37
C ARG A 336 -36.69 -6.00 -14.64
N ALA A 337 -36.70 -5.99 -13.31
CA ALA A 337 -37.59 -6.81 -12.48
C ALA A 337 -39.07 -6.38 -12.54
N ARG A 338 -39.36 -5.16 -13.03
CA ARG A 338 -40.73 -4.68 -13.29
C ARG A 338 -41.20 -5.08 -14.69
N ARG A 339 -40.28 -5.07 -15.68
CA ARG A 339 -40.57 -5.46 -17.07
C ARG A 339 -40.81 -6.97 -17.24
N ASP A 340 -40.05 -7.81 -16.54
CA ASP A 340 -40.26 -9.27 -16.59
C ASP A 340 -41.61 -9.69 -15.98
N ARG A 341 -42.12 -8.92 -15.00
CA ARG A 341 -43.42 -9.16 -14.37
C ARG A 341 -44.61 -8.78 -15.25
N SER A 342 -44.45 -7.82 -16.16
CA SER A 342 -45.51 -7.45 -17.11
C SER A 342 -45.64 -8.43 -18.30
N THR A 343 -44.61 -9.24 -18.55
CA THR A 343 -44.61 -10.23 -19.64
C THR A 343 -45.09 -11.62 -19.21
N THR A 344 -45.32 -11.87 -17.92
CA THR A 344 -45.82 -13.17 -17.41
C THR A 344 -47.34 -13.19 -17.15
N THR A 345 -48.04 -12.08 -17.39
CA THR A 345 -49.49 -11.93 -17.18
C THR A 345 -50.27 -11.69 -18.48
N GLY A 346 -49.73 -12.12 -19.62
CA GLY A 346 -50.37 -12.03 -20.94
C GLY A 346 -50.78 -13.41 -21.45
#